data_AF-A0A1F4QUA9-F1
#
_entry.id   AF-A0A1F4QUA9-F1
#
_cell.length_a   1.000
_cell.length_b   1.000
_cell.length_c   1.000
_cell.angle_alpha   90.00
_cell.angle_beta   90.00
_cell.angle_gamma   90.00
#
_symmetry.space_group_name_H-M   'P 1'
#
loop_
_entity.id
_entity.type
_entity.pdbx_description
1 polymer ?
#
loop_
_entity_poly.entity_id
_entity_poly.type
_entity_poly.pdbx_seq_one_letter_code
_entity_poly.pdbx_strand_id
1 'polypeptide(L)'
;MEKNVLGFSRLGDVEGSEIPGIYFNFLRDRRLAELKSIFQHNAIDLLSLVSISIKAWRAFSSADGSNDILFDRKGVISSLESLKLFELAAKRCETFTASAKDGRRNYFLLKQSMNLKKAGKIGSAAELWSKMITNGYGFTPDAYIELAKYYEHKLHDYEAALACVNKLERRIALNRELGNDPVDDFLLLDLPLRKNRIMGKMSKRAYGKH
;
A
#
# COMPACT_ATOMS: atom_id res chain seq x y z
N MET A 1 15.69 -13.02 11.71
CA MET A 1 15.51 -11.96 10.68
C MET A 1 16.72 -11.85 9.76
N GLU A 2 17.93 -11.73 10.29
CA GLU A 2 19.14 -11.58 9.45
C GLU A 2 19.45 -12.75 8.52
N LYS A 3 19.33 -14.01 8.95
CA LYS A 3 19.59 -15.17 8.07
C LYS A 3 18.75 -15.14 6.79
N ASN A 4 17.49 -14.72 6.90
CA ASN A 4 16.54 -14.63 5.78
C ASN A 4 16.81 -13.41 4.88
N VAL A 5 17.45 -12.36 5.41
CA VAL A 5 17.71 -11.11 4.69
C VAL A 5 19.13 -11.06 4.12
N LEU A 6 20.12 -11.64 4.80
CA LEU A 6 21.54 -11.52 4.52
C LEU A 6 22.20 -12.81 4.01
N GLY A 7 21.57 -13.98 4.18
CA GLY A 7 22.01 -15.24 3.57
C GLY A 7 23.20 -15.93 4.24
N PHE A 8 23.65 -15.48 5.42
CA PHE A 8 24.67 -16.17 6.22
C PHE A 8 24.21 -16.39 7.67
N SER A 9 24.88 -17.32 8.36
CA SER A 9 24.64 -17.66 9.76
C SER A 9 25.79 -17.13 10.61
N ARG A 10 25.50 -16.49 11.74
CA ARG A 10 26.53 -16.07 12.71
C ARG A 10 27.08 -17.32 13.43
N LEU A 11 28.40 -17.49 13.50
CA LEU A 11 29.08 -18.60 14.18
C LEU A 11 29.96 -18.02 15.28
N GLY A 12 29.67 -18.38 16.54
CA GLY A 12 30.45 -17.93 17.71
C GLY A 12 30.18 -16.49 18.16
N ASP A 13 29.00 -15.95 17.86
CA ASP A 13 28.59 -14.60 18.29
C ASP A 13 28.09 -14.61 19.74
N VAL A 14 28.32 -13.50 20.45
CA VAL A 14 27.83 -13.28 21.83
C VAL A 14 26.40 -12.75 21.77
N GLU A 15 25.55 -13.13 22.72
CA GLU A 15 24.19 -12.57 22.75
C GLU A 15 24.24 -11.08 23.14
N GLY A 16 23.45 -10.25 22.45
CA GLY A 16 23.45 -8.79 22.71
C GLY A 16 23.13 -8.40 24.15
N SER A 17 22.40 -9.26 24.87
CA SER A 17 22.09 -9.15 26.30
C SER A 17 23.32 -9.35 27.21
N GLU A 18 24.34 -10.09 26.77
CA GLU A 18 25.55 -10.41 27.53
C GLU A 18 26.62 -9.30 27.41
N ILE A 19 26.54 -8.48 26.35
CA ILE A 19 27.51 -7.41 26.06
C ILE A 19 27.73 -6.44 27.24
N PRO A 20 26.68 -5.94 27.93
CA PRO A 20 26.88 -5.06 29.09
C PRO A 20 27.70 -5.75 30.20
N GLY A 21 27.43 -7.02 30.49
CA GLY A 21 28.11 -7.78 31.54
C GLY A 21 29.59 -7.98 31.23
N ILE A 22 29.91 -8.34 29.98
CA ILE A 22 31.30 -8.50 29.51
C ILE A 22 32.04 -7.16 29.57
N TYR A 23 31.38 -6.06 29.20
CA TYR A 23 31.98 -4.72 29.29
C TYR A 23 32.28 -4.30 30.75
N PHE A 24 31.37 -4.57 31.70
CA PHE A 24 31.61 -4.31 33.11
C PHE A 24 32.74 -5.17 33.69
N ASN A 25 32.83 -6.44 33.31
CA ASN A 25 33.95 -7.30 33.71
C ASN A 25 35.29 -6.78 33.19
N PHE A 26 35.34 -6.27 31.96
CA PHE A 26 36.53 -5.59 31.44
C PHE A 26 36.88 -4.33 32.26
N LEU A 27 35.90 -3.51 32.64
CA LEU A 27 36.17 -2.31 33.45
C LEU A 27 36.79 -2.65 34.81
N ARG A 28 36.42 -3.79 35.40
CA ARG A 28 36.94 -4.28 36.68
C ARG A 28 38.30 -4.97 36.54
N ASP A 29 38.40 -5.93 35.64
CA ASP A 29 39.52 -6.89 35.60
C ASP A 29 40.57 -6.53 34.52
N ARG A 30 40.29 -5.52 33.67
CA ARG A 30 41.15 -5.02 32.57
C ARG A 30 41.61 -6.07 31.56
N ARG A 31 40.90 -7.20 31.47
CA ARG A 31 41.21 -8.29 30.53
C ARG A 31 40.63 -8.01 29.15
N LEU A 32 41.50 -7.57 28.23
CA LEU A 32 41.13 -7.23 26.86
C LEU A 32 40.63 -8.42 26.02
N ALA A 33 41.01 -9.65 26.37
CA ALA A 33 40.63 -10.85 25.63
C ALA A 33 39.09 -11.01 25.52
N GLU A 34 38.36 -10.55 26.54
CA GLU A 34 36.90 -10.64 26.61
C GLU A 34 36.19 -9.61 25.72
N LEU A 35 36.84 -8.51 25.35
CA LEU A 35 36.25 -7.50 24.46
C LEU A 35 36.27 -7.92 22.97
N LYS A 36 37.10 -8.90 22.62
CA LYS A 36 37.26 -9.34 21.22
C LYS A 36 35.91 -9.79 20.62
N SER A 37 35.10 -10.50 21.39
CA SER A 37 33.78 -10.97 20.97
C SER A 37 32.78 -9.81 20.79
N ILE A 38 32.81 -8.79 21.67
CA ILE A 38 32.00 -7.58 21.52
C ILE A 38 32.36 -6.83 20.23
N PHE A 39 33.66 -6.66 19.94
CA PHE A 39 34.08 -5.98 18.72
C PHE A 39 33.69 -6.76 17.45
N GLN A 40 33.78 -8.09 17.50
CA GLN A 40 33.33 -8.95 16.40
C GLN A 40 31.81 -8.84 16.19
N HIS A 41 31.02 -8.88 17.27
CA HIS A 41 29.58 -8.64 17.24
C HIS A 41 29.24 -7.29 16.60
N ASN A 42 29.83 -6.21 17.11
CA ASN A 42 29.60 -4.85 16.62
C ASN A 42 30.01 -4.67 15.15
N ALA A 43 31.11 -5.30 14.72
CA ALA A 43 31.53 -5.26 13.32
C ALA A 43 30.51 -5.95 12.40
N ILE A 44 30.00 -7.12 12.81
CA ILE A 44 28.96 -7.86 12.08
C ILE A 44 27.66 -7.05 12.06
N ASP A 45 27.24 -6.47 13.18
CA ASP A 45 26.05 -5.62 13.28
C ASP A 45 26.12 -4.40 12.36
N LEU A 46 27.26 -3.71 12.33
CA LEU A 46 27.48 -2.58 11.42
C LEU A 46 27.42 -3.01 9.96
N LEU A 47 28.04 -4.14 9.60
CA LEU A 47 28.00 -4.69 8.24
C LEU A 47 26.59 -5.13 7.85
N SER A 48 25.85 -5.76 8.76
CA SER A 48 24.45 -6.13 8.59
C SER A 48 23.56 -4.91 8.38
N LEU A 49 23.73 -3.87 9.20
CA LEU A 49 23.00 -2.62 9.09
C LEU A 49 23.27 -1.95 7.74
N VAL A 50 24.54 -1.79 7.36
CA VAL A 50 24.92 -1.23 6.05
C VAL A 50 24.33 -2.07 4.90
N SER A 51 24.39 -3.39 5.00
CA SER A 51 23.84 -4.30 3.98
C SER A 51 22.33 -4.19 3.85
N ILE A 52 21.60 -4.10 4.97
CA ILE A 52 20.14 -3.87 5.00
C ILE A 52 19.82 -2.48 4.48
N SER A 53 20.57 -1.45 4.85
CA SER A 53 20.38 -0.08 4.36
C SER A 53 20.60 0.01 2.86
N ILE A 54 21.63 -0.64 2.31
CA ILE A 54 21.85 -0.72 0.86
C ILE A 54 20.70 -1.47 0.17
N LYS A 55 20.25 -2.59 0.75
CA LYS A 55 19.11 -3.37 0.24
C LYS A 55 17.82 -2.54 0.25
N ALA A 56 17.51 -1.87 1.35
CA ALA A 56 16.38 -0.97 1.48
C ALA A 56 16.49 0.20 0.49
N TRP A 57 17.66 0.85 0.43
CA TRP A 57 17.92 1.95 -0.50
C TRP A 57 17.71 1.51 -1.95
N ARG A 58 18.22 0.34 -2.35
CA ARG A 58 17.98 -0.24 -3.68
C ARG A 58 16.49 -0.46 -3.92
N ALA A 59 15.77 -1.07 -2.98
CA ALA A 59 14.32 -1.28 -3.11
C ALA A 59 13.53 0.03 -3.26
N PHE A 60 13.94 1.07 -2.53
CA PHE A 60 13.36 2.40 -2.62
C PHE A 60 13.89 3.22 -3.79
N SER A 61 14.91 2.78 -4.53
CA SER A 61 15.54 3.54 -5.62
C SER A 61 15.31 2.94 -7.00
N SER A 62 15.21 1.61 -7.13
CA SER A 62 15.04 0.96 -8.44
C SER A 62 13.72 1.38 -9.09
N ALA A 63 13.84 2.02 -10.25
CA ALA A 63 12.73 2.52 -11.08
C ALA A 63 12.29 1.49 -12.14
N ASP A 64 13.09 0.47 -12.38
CA ASP A 64 12.99 -0.50 -13.47
C ASP A 64 12.37 -1.84 -13.02
N GLY A 65 12.20 -2.08 -11.72
CA GLY A 65 11.62 -3.32 -11.20
C GLY A 65 12.44 -4.57 -11.54
N SER A 66 13.69 -4.42 -11.98
CA SER A 66 14.59 -5.49 -12.44
C SER A 66 15.17 -6.34 -11.31
N ASN A 67 15.00 -5.92 -10.05
CA ASN A 67 15.32 -6.74 -8.88
C ASN A 67 14.17 -7.70 -8.56
N ASP A 68 13.96 -8.68 -9.44
CA ASP A 68 12.78 -9.55 -9.49
C ASP A 68 12.81 -10.78 -8.55
N ILE A 69 13.64 -10.79 -7.48
CA ILE A 69 13.78 -12.02 -6.66
C ILE A 69 13.61 -11.81 -5.15
N LEU A 70 13.74 -10.60 -4.58
CA LEU A 70 13.77 -10.48 -3.10
C LEU A 70 12.97 -9.32 -2.45
N PHE A 71 12.29 -8.47 -3.21
CA PHE A 71 11.54 -7.35 -2.61
C PHE A 71 10.03 -7.46 -2.79
N ASP A 72 9.33 -7.54 -1.66
CA ASP A 72 7.88 -7.41 -1.62
C ASP A 72 7.48 -5.95 -1.94
N ARG A 73 7.09 -5.69 -3.19
CA ARG A 73 6.57 -4.39 -3.65
C ARG A 73 5.41 -3.90 -2.77
N LYS A 74 4.62 -4.81 -2.19
CA LYS A 74 3.56 -4.44 -1.23
C LYS A 74 4.17 -3.94 0.08
N GLY A 75 5.17 -4.62 0.62
CA GLY A 75 5.94 -4.19 1.79
C GLY A 75 6.55 -2.78 1.64
N VAL A 76 7.07 -2.44 0.46
CA VAL A 76 7.56 -1.07 0.16
C VAL A 76 6.42 -0.05 0.30
N ILE A 77 5.26 -0.32 -0.31
CA ILE A 77 4.09 0.58 -0.22
C ILE A 77 3.61 0.70 1.22
N SER A 78 3.45 -0.42 1.93
CA SER A 78 3.00 -0.45 3.32
C SER A 78 3.94 0.33 4.25
N SER A 79 5.25 0.26 4.02
CA SER A 79 6.25 1.00 4.80
C SER A 79 6.17 2.51 4.55
N LEU A 80 5.96 2.93 3.30
CA LEU A 80 5.75 4.35 2.98
C LEU A 80 4.43 4.86 3.57
N GLU A 81 3.39 4.03 3.54
CA GLU A 81 2.08 4.35 4.14
C GLU A 81 2.15 4.48 5.67
N SER A 82 2.90 3.61 6.37
CA SER A 82 3.07 3.70 7.83
C SER A 82 3.83 4.94 8.25
N LEU A 83 4.79 5.39 7.42
CA LEU A 83 5.51 6.66 7.57
C LEU A 83 4.73 7.88 7.08
N LYS A 84 3.48 7.70 6.61
CA LYS A 84 2.62 8.77 6.05
C LYS A 84 3.21 9.49 4.82
N LEU A 85 4.16 8.86 4.12
CA LEU A 85 4.79 9.38 2.89
C LEU A 85 3.92 9.07 1.66
N PHE A 86 2.68 9.55 1.66
CA PHE A 86 1.65 9.14 0.71
C PHE A 86 1.96 9.52 -0.75
N GLU A 87 2.58 10.69 -1.00
CA GLU A 87 2.96 11.06 -2.36
C GLU A 87 4.03 10.14 -2.94
N LEU A 88 5.02 9.76 -2.12
CA LEU A 88 6.07 8.84 -2.51
C LEU A 88 5.50 7.43 -2.71
N ALA A 89 4.57 7.00 -1.85
CA ALA A 89 3.85 5.74 -2.01
C ALA A 89 3.07 5.72 -3.34
N ALA A 90 2.36 6.80 -3.68
CA ALA A 90 1.64 6.91 -4.95
C ALA A 90 2.59 6.82 -6.16
N LYS A 91 3.73 7.54 -6.12
CA LYS A 91 4.74 7.48 -7.19
C LYS A 91 5.32 6.07 -7.36
N ARG A 92 5.58 5.36 -6.26
CA ARG A 92 6.06 3.96 -6.31
C ARG A 92 5.01 3.02 -6.89
N CYS A 93 3.74 3.18 -6.52
CA CYS A 93 2.64 2.43 -7.13
C CYS A 93 2.52 2.67 -8.64
N GLU A 94 2.74 3.90 -9.11
CA GLU A 94 2.76 4.22 -10.55
C GLU A 94 3.84 3.42 -11.29
N THR A 95 5.07 3.44 -10.79
CA THR A 95 6.20 2.68 -11.34
C THR A 95 5.93 1.17 -11.33
N PHE A 96 5.36 0.65 -10.24
CA PHE A 96 5.01 -0.76 -10.14
C PHE A 96 3.84 -1.15 -11.06
N THR A 97 2.92 -0.24 -11.32
CA THR A 97 1.82 -0.44 -12.28
C THR A 97 2.35 -0.56 -13.70
N ALA A 98 3.29 0.31 -14.09
CA ALA A 98 3.88 0.30 -15.44
C ALA A 98 4.66 -0.98 -15.74
N SER A 99 5.27 -1.59 -14.72
CA SER A 99 6.07 -2.82 -14.83
C SER A 99 5.30 -4.11 -14.48
N ALA A 100 4.02 -4.02 -14.09
CA ALA A 100 3.24 -5.17 -13.69
C ALA A 100 2.77 -5.99 -14.91
N LYS A 101 3.21 -7.25 -15.00
CA LYS A 101 2.64 -8.28 -15.87
C LYS A 101 1.46 -8.91 -15.13
N ASP A 102 0.24 -8.66 -15.62
CA ASP A 102 -1.13 -9.09 -15.27
C ASP A 102 -1.53 -9.53 -13.84
N GLY A 103 -2.82 -9.33 -13.53
CA GLY A 103 -3.49 -9.63 -12.24
C GLY A 103 -3.16 -8.65 -11.09
N ARG A 104 -1.91 -8.22 -10.98
CA ARG A 104 -1.42 -7.33 -9.90
C ARG A 104 -1.56 -5.84 -10.20
N ARG A 105 -1.80 -5.47 -11.47
CA ARG A 105 -1.91 -4.07 -11.91
C ARG A 105 -3.00 -3.31 -11.16
N ASN A 106 -4.17 -3.93 -10.95
CA ASN A 106 -5.30 -3.34 -10.23
C ASN A 106 -4.97 -2.98 -8.80
N TYR A 107 -4.22 -3.84 -8.12
CA TYR A 107 -3.79 -3.61 -6.76
C TYR A 107 -2.96 -2.32 -6.68
N PHE A 108 -1.98 -2.16 -7.57
CA PHE A 108 -1.13 -0.97 -7.57
C PHE A 108 -1.87 0.30 -8.00
N LEU A 109 -2.77 0.22 -8.98
CA LEU A 109 -3.65 1.34 -9.36
C LEU A 109 -4.55 1.78 -8.21
N LEU A 110 -5.18 0.83 -7.51
CA LEU A 110 -6.01 1.12 -6.36
C LEU A 110 -5.18 1.74 -5.25
N LYS A 111 -4.02 1.16 -4.91
CA LYS A 111 -3.11 1.72 -3.91
C LYS A 111 -2.61 3.11 -4.29
N GLN A 112 -2.31 3.37 -5.56
CA GLN A 112 -1.92 4.69 -6.05
C GLN A 112 -3.02 5.72 -5.78
N SER A 113 -4.26 5.43 -6.21
CA SER A 113 -5.39 6.34 -6.02
C SER A 113 -5.70 6.62 -4.55
N MET A 114 -5.63 5.60 -3.68
CA MET A 114 -5.84 5.75 -2.25
C MET A 114 -4.76 6.61 -1.59
N ASN A 115 -3.50 6.47 -2.01
CA ASN A 115 -2.40 7.30 -1.53
C ASN A 115 -2.50 8.75 -2.05
N LEU A 116 -2.90 8.97 -3.30
CA LEU A 116 -3.21 10.31 -3.83
C LEU A 116 -4.32 10.99 -3.02
N LYS A 117 -5.39 10.26 -2.70
CA LYS A 117 -6.47 10.77 -1.83
C LYS A 117 -5.94 11.18 -0.45
N LYS A 118 -5.12 10.33 0.20
CA LYS A 118 -4.51 10.64 1.51
C LYS A 118 -3.53 11.82 1.45
N ALA A 119 -2.89 12.05 0.31
CA ALA A 119 -2.04 13.22 0.05
C ALA A 119 -2.83 14.50 -0.29
N GLY A 120 -4.17 14.47 -0.27
CA GLY A 120 -5.00 15.63 -0.64
C GLY A 120 -5.16 15.85 -2.14
N LYS A 121 -4.50 15.06 -2.99
CA LYS A 121 -4.57 15.10 -4.46
C LYS A 121 -5.79 14.34 -4.98
N ILE A 122 -6.97 14.71 -4.48
CA ILE A 122 -8.21 13.97 -4.72
C ILE A 122 -8.69 14.01 -6.18
N GLY A 123 -8.43 15.09 -6.91
CA GLY A 123 -8.75 15.17 -8.35
C GLY A 123 -7.98 14.13 -9.16
N SER A 124 -6.67 14.01 -8.94
CA SER A 124 -5.83 12.99 -9.58
C SER A 124 -6.25 11.57 -9.18
N ALA A 125 -6.69 11.36 -7.94
CA ALA A 125 -7.26 10.08 -7.51
C ALA A 125 -8.54 9.74 -8.28
N ALA A 126 -9.43 10.72 -8.48
CA ALA A 126 -10.67 10.56 -9.23
C ALA A 126 -10.46 10.23 -10.71
N GLU A 127 -9.49 10.89 -11.36
CA GLU A 127 -9.09 10.54 -12.73
C GLU A 127 -8.62 9.08 -12.82
N LEU A 128 -7.85 8.62 -11.81
CA LEU A 128 -7.35 7.25 -11.79
C LEU A 128 -8.49 6.23 -11.58
N TRP A 129 -9.43 6.49 -10.67
CA TRP A 129 -10.63 5.65 -10.51
C TRP A 129 -11.45 5.58 -11.81
N SER A 130 -11.64 6.72 -12.47
CA SER A 130 -12.35 6.79 -13.75
C SER A 130 -11.64 5.94 -14.83
N LYS A 131 -10.31 6.04 -14.95
CA LYS A 131 -9.52 5.21 -15.87
C LYS A 131 -9.64 3.72 -15.54
N MET A 132 -9.60 3.34 -14.26
CA MET A 132 -9.78 1.93 -13.83
C MET A 132 -11.14 1.37 -14.26
N ILE A 133 -12.20 2.15 -14.09
CA ILE A 133 -13.58 1.79 -14.44
C ILE A 133 -13.79 1.73 -15.96
N THR A 134 -13.10 2.58 -16.72
CA THR A 134 -13.29 2.70 -18.17
C THR A 134 -12.48 1.67 -18.94
N ASN A 135 -11.22 1.46 -18.55
CA ASN A 135 -10.31 0.56 -19.25
C ASN A 135 -10.49 -0.90 -18.84
N GLY A 136 -11.38 -1.19 -17.88
CA GLY A 136 -11.76 -2.54 -17.50
C GLY A 136 -10.61 -3.37 -16.95
N TYR A 137 -9.65 -2.76 -16.25
CA TYR A 137 -8.45 -3.46 -15.76
C TYR A 137 -8.74 -4.60 -14.77
N GLY A 138 -9.99 -4.73 -14.32
CA GLY A 138 -10.55 -5.84 -13.55
C GLY A 138 -11.68 -5.33 -12.66
N PHE A 139 -12.25 -6.21 -11.85
CA PHE A 139 -13.31 -5.80 -10.93
C PHE A 139 -12.72 -5.20 -9.64
N THR A 140 -12.89 -3.89 -9.47
CA THR A 140 -12.40 -3.12 -8.31
C THR A 140 -13.53 -2.24 -7.76
N PRO A 141 -14.41 -2.79 -6.89
CA PRO A 141 -15.56 -2.06 -6.35
C PRO A 141 -15.21 -0.73 -5.69
N ASP A 142 -14.08 -0.70 -4.98
CA ASP A 142 -13.58 0.49 -4.28
C ASP A 142 -13.43 1.71 -5.22
N ALA A 143 -12.98 1.50 -6.46
CA ALA A 143 -12.82 2.57 -7.42
C ALA A 143 -14.17 3.22 -7.79
N TYR A 144 -15.22 2.41 -7.95
CA TYR A 144 -16.58 2.92 -8.23
C TYR A 144 -17.13 3.71 -7.04
N ILE A 145 -16.95 3.18 -5.83
CA ILE A 145 -17.46 3.79 -4.60
C ILE A 145 -16.75 5.11 -4.32
N GLU A 146 -15.43 5.13 -4.43
CA GLU A 146 -14.63 6.34 -4.18
C GLU A 146 -14.89 7.41 -5.24
N LEU A 147 -15.07 7.03 -6.51
CA LEU A 147 -15.48 7.97 -7.56
C LEU A 147 -16.89 8.52 -7.33
N ALA A 148 -17.84 7.68 -6.89
CA ALA A 148 -19.18 8.14 -6.51
C ALA A 148 -19.12 9.13 -5.34
N LYS A 149 -18.31 8.85 -4.31
CA LYS A 149 -18.10 9.78 -3.17
C LYS A 149 -17.49 11.10 -3.63
N TYR A 150 -16.54 11.06 -4.58
CA TYR A 150 -15.95 12.27 -5.14
C TYR A 150 -17.00 13.14 -5.83
N TYR A 151 -17.80 12.58 -6.73
CA TYR A 151 -18.89 13.31 -7.37
C TYR A 151 -19.93 13.83 -6.37
N GLU A 152 -20.34 13.01 -5.39
CA GLU A 152 -21.34 13.38 -4.38
C GLU A 152 -20.87 14.50 -3.44
N HIS A 153 -19.65 14.37 -2.89
CA HIS A 153 -19.18 15.20 -1.78
C HIS A 153 -18.32 16.39 -2.22
N LYS A 154 -17.54 16.25 -3.31
CA LYS A 154 -16.64 17.31 -3.78
C LYS A 154 -17.27 18.15 -4.88
N LEU A 155 -17.92 17.52 -5.85
CA LEU A 155 -18.50 18.22 -7.00
C LEU A 155 -19.99 18.51 -6.83
N HIS A 156 -20.65 17.86 -5.87
CA HIS A 156 -22.12 17.86 -5.74
C HIS A 156 -22.82 17.50 -7.06
N ASP A 157 -22.16 16.68 -7.88
CA ASP A 157 -22.71 16.12 -9.11
C ASP A 157 -23.36 14.79 -8.76
N TYR A 158 -24.63 14.86 -8.38
CA TYR A 158 -25.37 13.69 -7.93
C TYR A 158 -25.73 12.75 -9.09
N GLU A 159 -25.86 13.26 -10.31
CA GLU A 159 -26.12 12.45 -11.50
C GLU A 159 -24.90 11.57 -11.82
N ALA A 160 -23.70 12.15 -11.84
CA ALA A 160 -22.46 11.40 -12.03
C ALA A 160 -22.21 10.41 -10.88
N ALA A 161 -22.51 10.79 -9.63
CA ALA A 161 -22.41 9.89 -8.49
C ALA A 161 -23.35 8.67 -8.63
N LEU A 162 -24.61 8.90 -9.03
CA LEU A 162 -25.59 7.83 -9.25
C LEU A 162 -25.20 6.93 -10.42
N ALA A 163 -24.65 7.50 -11.50
CA ALA A 163 -24.15 6.74 -12.64
C ALA A 163 -23.02 5.76 -12.23
N CYS A 164 -22.11 6.18 -11.34
CA CYS A 164 -21.06 5.30 -10.81
C CYS A 164 -21.66 4.12 -10.03
N VAL A 165 -22.63 4.38 -9.15
CA VAL A 165 -23.31 3.35 -8.34
C VAL A 165 -24.06 2.36 -9.24
N ASN A 166 -24.84 2.84 -10.21
CA ASN A 166 -25.57 2.00 -11.15
C ASN A 166 -24.63 1.13 -11.99
N LYS A 167 -23.47 1.67 -12.41
CA LYS A 167 -22.47 0.90 -13.15
C LYS A 167 -21.86 -0.21 -12.30
N LEU A 168 -21.62 0.05 -11.01
CA LEU A 168 -21.17 -0.98 -10.06
C LEU A 168 -22.21 -2.08 -9.88
N GLU A 169 -23.49 -1.72 -9.67
CA GLU A 169 -24.59 -2.69 -9.53
C GLU A 169 -24.67 -3.64 -10.74
N ARG A 170 -24.64 -3.08 -11.96
CA ARG A 170 -24.63 -3.88 -13.19
C ARG A 170 -23.42 -4.81 -13.26
N ARG A 171 -22.24 -4.33 -12.85
CA ARG A 171 -21.02 -5.14 -12.87
C ARG A 171 -21.05 -6.27 -11.83
N ILE A 172 -21.64 -6.03 -10.66
CA ILE A 172 -21.88 -7.06 -9.64
C ILE A 172 -22.82 -8.14 -10.18
N ALA A 173 -23.95 -7.75 -10.78
CA ALA A 173 -24.90 -8.69 -11.37
C ALA A 173 -24.24 -9.58 -12.44
N LEU A 174 -23.49 -8.98 -13.36
CA LEU A 174 -22.76 -9.71 -14.41
C LEU A 174 -21.73 -10.69 -13.83
N ASN A 175 -20.97 -10.29 -12.81
CA ASN A 175 -19.97 -11.16 -12.19
C ASN A 175 -20.62 -12.39 -11.52
N ARG A 176 -21.78 -12.20 -10.88
CA ARG A 176 -22.57 -13.29 -10.29
C ARG A 176 -23.08 -14.28 -11.33
N GLU A 177 -23.63 -13.79 -12.44
CA GLU A 177 -24.06 -14.63 -13.57
C GLU A 177 -22.92 -15.46 -14.15
N LEU A 178 -21.70 -14.91 -14.15
CA LEU A 178 -20.49 -15.60 -14.62
C LEU A 178 -19.84 -16.52 -13.57
N GLY A 179 -20.45 -16.70 -12.38
CA GLY A 179 -19.92 -17.54 -11.31
C GLY A 179 -18.64 -17.01 -10.65
N ASN A 180 -18.27 -15.76 -10.93
CA ASN A 180 -17.10 -15.10 -10.35
C ASN A 180 -17.59 -14.22 -9.20
N ASP A 181 -17.76 -14.77 -8.00
CA ASP A 181 -18.28 -14.01 -6.86
C ASP A 181 -17.22 -13.66 -5.80
N PRO A 182 -16.51 -12.54 -5.96
CA PRO A 182 -15.68 -11.96 -4.91
C PRO A 182 -16.38 -10.76 -4.23
N VAL A 183 -17.72 -10.68 -4.22
CA VAL A 183 -18.43 -9.51 -3.67
C VAL A 183 -18.65 -9.69 -2.17
N ASP A 184 -18.06 -8.80 -1.37
CA ASP A 184 -18.25 -8.76 0.08
C ASP A 184 -19.72 -8.43 0.44
N ASP A 185 -20.29 -9.16 1.41
CA ASP A 185 -21.63 -8.94 1.97
C ASP A 185 -21.84 -7.49 2.42
N PHE A 186 -20.80 -6.87 2.97
CA PHE A 186 -20.86 -5.47 3.38
C PHE A 186 -21.18 -4.54 2.20
N LEU A 187 -20.59 -4.79 1.02
CA LEU A 187 -20.82 -3.98 -0.16
C LEU A 187 -22.27 -4.11 -0.65
N LEU A 188 -22.84 -5.32 -0.59
CA LEU A 188 -24.23 -5.58 -0.98
C LEU A 188 -25.21 -4.83 -0.08
N LEU A 189 -24.86 -4.61 1.18
CA LEU A 189 -25.66 -3.84 2.13
C LEU A 189 -25.46 -2.31 1.98
N ASP A 190 -24.23 -1.82 1.75
CA ASP A 190 -23.96 -0.37 1.64
C ASP A 190 -24.49 0.25 0.34
N LEU A 191 -24.45 -0.49 -0.77
CA LEU A 191 -24.72 0.06 -2.10
C LEU A 191 -26.16 0.59 -2.27
N PRO A 192 -27.22 -0.13 -1.85
CA PRO A 192 -28.59 0.38 -1.89
C PRO A 192 -28.79 1.61 -1.01
N LEU A 193 -28.18 1.63 0.19
CA LEU A 193 -28.27 2.77 1.11
C LEU A 193 -27.64 4.03 0.50
N ARG A 194 -26.48 3.87 -0.13
CA ARG A 194 -25.79 4.94 -0.86
C ARG A 194 -26.63 5.46 -2.02
N LYS A 195 -27.22 4.56 -2.81
CA LYS A 195 -28.09 4.92 -3.94
C LYS A 195 -29.30 5.75 -3.49
N ASN A 196 -30.01 5.29 -2.45
CA ASN A 196 -31.15 5.99 -1.88
C ASN A 196 -30.76 7.37 -1.34
N ARG A 197 -29.60 7.48 -0.67
CA ARG A 197 -29.08 8.78 -0.19
C ARG A 197 -28.83 9.75 -1.34
N ILE A 198 -28.18 9.30 -2.42
CA ILE A 198 -27.87 10.15 -3.59
C ILE A 198 -29.18 10.59 -4.26
N MET A 199 -30.12 9.68 -4.50
CA MET A 199 -31.43 10.00 -5.07
C MET A 199 -32.21 11.01 -4.21
N GLY A 200 -32.21 10.85 -2.89
CA GLY A 200 -32.84 11.80 -1.98
C GLY A 200 -32.23 13.21 -2.07
N LYS A 201 -30.91 13.32 -2.23
CA LYS A 201 -30.24 14.61 -2.46
C LYS A 201 -30.59 15.22 -3.83
N MET A 202 -30.69 14.38 -4.87
CA MET A 202 -31.14 14.82 -6.20
C MET A 202 -32.55 15.41 -6.17
N SER A 203 -33.50 14.69 -5.57
CA SER A 203 -34.88 15.16 -5.44
C SER A 203 -34.93 16.49 -4.68
N LYS A 204 -34.26 16.59 -3.52
CA LYS A 204 -34.21 17.85 -2.75
C LYS A 204 -33.65 19.01 -3.56
N ARG A 205 -32.60 18.78 -4.37
CA ARG A 205 -32.02 19.82 -5.24
C ARG A 205 -32.96 20.23 -6.38
N ALA A 206 -33.76 19.30 -6.91
CA ALA A 206 -34.75 19.59 -7.94
C ALA A 206 -35.92 20.43 -7.39
N TYR A 207 -36.40 20.10 -6.19
CA TYR A 207 -37.53 20.82 -5.55
C TYR A 207 -37.13 22.10 -4.79
N GLY A 208 -35.85 22.26 -4.42
CA GLY A 208 -35.34 23.43 -3.69
C GLY A 208 -34.84 24.59 -4.55
N LYS A 209 -35.12 24.59 -5.87
CA LYS A 209 -34.72 25.64 -6.82
C LYS A 209 -35.82 26.72 -7.05
N HIS A 210 -36.67 26.97 -6.05
CA HIS A 210 -37.66 28.05 -6.06
C HIS A 210 -37.18 29.24 -5.24
#